data_AF-A0A0D6JA14-F1
#
_entry.id   AF-A0A0D6JA14-F1
#
_cell.length_a   1.000
_cell.length_b   1.000
_cell.length_c   1.000
_cell.angle_alpha   90.00
_cell.angle_beta   90.00
_cell.angle_gamma   90.00
#
_symmetry.space_group_name_H-M   'P 1'
#
loop_
_entity.id
_entity.type
_entity.pdbx_description
1 polymer ?
#
loop_
_entity_poly.entity_id
_entity_poly.type
_entity_poly.pdbx_seq_one_letter_code
_entity_poly.pdbx_strand_id
1 'polypeptide(L)'
;MSHATFLKGFISTAVFGAALALVLYLLNTRWFGFYGPATTTLAIIIPLIWILTARYHSLGLRRWPLWVFAAAVAIPAIVQIAYWTVFFSNKDAAILLAIGRTMILEKTEAFLIWPALAIAAFGIWLVSRALVHD
;
A
#
# COMPACT_ATOMS: atom_id res chain seq x y z
N MET A 1 5.61 27.66 17.12
CA MET A 1 5.18 26.96 15.88
C MET A 1 3.69 27.11 15.71
N SER A 2 3.19 27.44 14.52
CA SER A 2 1.74 27.46 14.29
C SER A 2 1.18 26.03 14.32
N HIS A 3 -0.07 25.86 14.76
CA HIS A 3 -0.78 24.57 14.72
C HIS A 3 -0.74 23.94 13.32
N ALA A 4 -0.83 24.75 12.26
CA ALA A 4 -0.76 24.30 10.88
C ALA A 4 0.62 23.73 10.50
N THR A 5 1.70 24.32 11.01
CA THR A 5 3.07 23.84 10.80
C THR A 5 3.31 22.52 11.53
N PHE A 6 2.80 22.39 12.75
CA PHE A 6 2.88 21.15 13.53
C PHE A 6 2.11 20.01 12.86
N LEU A 7 0.89 20.27 12.39
CA LEU A 7 0.05 19.26 11.74
C LEU A 7 0.66 18.78 10.42
N LYS A 8 1.24 19.69 9.62
CA LYS A 8 1.98 19.32 8.40
C LYS A 8 3.19 18.43 8.70
N GLY A 9 3.96 18.78 9.74
CA GLY A 9 5.10 17.98 10.17
C GLY A 9 4.67 16.58 10.64
N PHE A 10 3.62 16.52 11.45
CA PHE A 10 3.07 15.26 11.95
C PHE A 10 2.54 14.35 10.83
N ILE A 11 1.77 14.89 9.89
CA ILE A 11 1.24 14.13 8.74
C ILE A 11 2.38 13.62 7.87
N SER A 12 3.39 14.46 7.58
CA SER A 12 4.54 14.05 6.77
C SER A 12 5.36 12.95 7.46
N THR A 13 5.52 13.05 8.78
CA THR A 13 6.25 12.07 9.60
C THR A 13 5.46 10.77 9.71
N ALA A 14 4.14 10.82 9.86
CA ALA A 14 3.27 9.64 9.91
C ALA A 14 3.23 8.91 8.56
N VAL A 15 3.17 9.65 7.45
CA VAL A 15 3.20 9.09 6.09
C VAL A 15 4.56 8.46 5.80
N PHE A 16 5.65 9.12 6.18
CA PHE A 16 7.00 8.56 6.04
C PHE A 16 7.20 7.33 6.92
N GLY A 17 6.71 7.35 8.16
CA GLY A 17 6.72 6.20 9.07
C GLY A 17 5.90 5.02 8.54
N ALA A 18 4.73 5.28 7.95
CA ALA A 18 3.91 4.25 7.32
C ALA A 18 4.57 3.66 6.07
N ALA A 19 5.19 4.50 5.23
CA ALA A 19 5.95 4.05 4.06
C ALA A 19 7.19 3.23 4.45
N LEU A 20 7.93 3.66 5.47
CA LEU A 20 9.09 2.95 6.00
C LEU A 20 8.70 1.61 6.64
N ALA A 21 7.63 1.60 7.45
CA ALA A 21 7.08 0.37 8.02
C ALA A 21 6.61 -0.59 6.92
N LEU A 22 5.99 -0.09 5.86
CA LEU A 22 5.59 -0.86 4.70
C LEU A 22 6.81 -1.46 3.99
N VAL A 23 7.87 -0.69 3.74
CA VAL A 23 9.11 -1.19 3.13
C VAL A 23 9.80 -2.25 4.00
N LEU A 24 9.95 -1.99 5.30
CA LEU A 24 10.56 -2.94 6.25
C LEU A 24 9.73 -4.23 6.40
N TYR A 25 8.41 -4.12 6.30
CA TYR A 25 7.50 -5.27 6.29
C TYR A 25 7.63 -6.08 4.99
N LEU A 26 7.74 -5.41 3.84
CA LEU A 26 7.87 -6.05 2.52
C LEU A 26 9.23 -6.75 2.34
N LEU A 27 10.24 -6.38 3.12
CA LEU A 27 11.56 -7.03 3.18
C LEU A 27 11.58 -8.30 4.03
N ASN A 28 10.54 -8.58 4.81
CA ASN A 28 10.47 -9.79 5.63
C ASN A 28 9.79 -10.92 4.84
N THR A 29 10.35 -12.13 4.88
CA THR A 29 9.99 -13.36 4.13
C THR A 29 8.58 -13.94 4.44
N ARG A 30 7.68 -13.12 4.99
CA ARG A 30 6.33 -13.50 5.43
C ARG A 30 5.24 -12.72 4.70
N TRP A 31 5.44 -12.41 3.41
CA TRP A 31 4.45 -11.76 2.53
C TRP A 31 3.05 -12.41 2.54
N PHE A 32 3.02 -13.71 2.85
CA PHE A 32 1.82 -14.53 2.97
C PHE A 32 1.49 -14.92 4.40
N GLY A 33 2.06 -14.25 5.40
CA GLY A 33 1.73 -14.50 6.80
C GLY A 33 0.45 -13.81 7.26
N PHE A 34 -0.04 -12.79 6.55
CA PHE A 34 -0.95 -11.88 7.23
C PHE A 34 -2.06 -11.28 6.35
N TYR A 35 -3.28 -11.73 6.66
CA TYR A 35 -4.55 -11.03 6.43
C TYR A 35 -4.55 -9.60 7.00
N GLY A 36 -3.81 -9.37 8.10
CA GLY A 36 -3.76 -8.09 8.82
C GLY A 36 -3.26 -6.90 7.98
N PRO A 37 -2.02 -6.90 7.46
CA PRO A 37 -1.45 -5.84 6.66
C PRO A 37 -2.22 -5.54 5.39
N ALA A 38 -2.79 -6.53 4.69
CA ALA A 38 -3.67 -6.26 3.55
C ALA A 38 -4.91 -5.45 3.98
N THR A 39 -5.51 -5.82 5.10
CA THR A 39 -6.66 -5.11 5.69
C THR A 39 -6.27 -3.71 6.15
N THR A 40 -5.15 -3.57 6.86
CA THR A 40 -4.60 -2.29 7.33
C THR A 40 -4.26 -1.37 6.15
N THR A 41 -3.64 -1.91 5.09
CA THR A 41 -3.34 -1.18 3.86
C THR A 41 -4.60 -0.63 3.22
N LEU A 42 -5.67 -1.43 3.09
CA LEU A 42 -6.95 -0.94 2.58
C LEU A 42 -7.59 0.12 3.49
N ALA A 43 -7.53 -0.09 4.81
CA ALA A 43 -8.06 0.88 5.77
C ALA A 43 -7.33 2.22 5.72
N ILE A 44 -6.02 2.23 5.43
CA ILE A 44 -5.19 3.45 5.36
C ILE A 44 -5.24 4.10 3.97
N ILE A 45 -5.24 3.33 2.89
CA ILE A 45 -5.15 3.88 1.53
C ILE A 45 -6.37 4.74 1.19
N ILE A 46 -7.56 4.40 1.68
CA ILE A 46 -8.79 5.16 1.43
C ILE A 46 -8.70 6.59 2.00
N PRO A 47 -8.48 6.81 3.31
CA PRO A 47 -8.37 8.15 3.86
C PRO A 47 -7.14 8.90 3.32
N LEU A 48 -6.02 8.21 3.09
CA LEU A 48 -4.82 8.83 2.51
C LEU A 48 -5.10 9.42 1.11
N ILE A 49 -5.75 8.64 0.24
CA ILE A 49 -6.08 9.08 -1.12
C ILE A 49 -7.12 10.20 -1.09
N TRP A 50 -8.08 10.15 -0.17
CA TRP A 50 -9.02 11.25 0.02
C TRP A 50 -8.29 12.55 0.41
N ILE A 51 -7.42 12.52 1.42
CA ILE A 51 -6.63 13.68 1.87
C ILE A 51 -5.78 14.23 0.71
N LEU A 52 -5.04 13.35 0.01
CA LEU A 52 -4.21 13.76 -1.11
C LEU A 52 -5.03 14.33 -2.27
N THR A 53 -6.21 13.78 -2.54
CA THR A 53 -7.11 14.26 -3.59
C THR A 53 -7.61 15.68 -3.28
N ALA A 54 -8.01 15.94 -2.03
CA ALA A 54 -8.40 17.26 -1.58
C ALA A 54 -7.24 18.26 -1.71
N ARG A 55 -6.03 17.85 -1.30
CA ARG A 55 -4.81 18.66 -1.42
C ARG A 55 -4.46 18.95 -2.88
N TYR A 56 -4.45 17.95 -3.75
CA TYR A 56 -4.18 18.12 -5.17
C TYR A 56 -5.20 19.04 -5.84
N HIS A 57 -6.47 18.96 -5.44
CA HIS A 57 -7.51 19.87 -5.92
C HIS A 57 -7.21 21.32 -5.52
N SER A 58 -6.85 21.57 -4.26
CA SER A 58 -6.49 22.92 -3.79
C SER A 58 -5.26 23.51 -4.50
N LEU A 59 -4.35 22.66 -4.97
CA LEU A 59 -3.13 23.05 -5.68
C LEU A 59 -3.30 23.07 -7.22
N GLY A 60 -4.48 22.79 -7.76
CA GLY A 60 -4.71 22.71 -9.21
C GLY A 60 -3.95 21.57 -9.91
N LEU A 61 -3.51 20.54 -9.17
CA LEU A 61 -2.72 19.42 -9.71
C LEU A 61 -3.61 18.32 -10.31
N ARG A 62 -3.06 17.58 -11.27
CA ARG A 62 -3.72 16.41 -11.88
C ARG A 62 -3.89 15.30 -10.85
N ARG A 63 -5.13 14.83 -10.64
CA ARG A 63 -5.51 13.84 -9.62
C ARG A 63 -5.41 12.38 -10.08
N TRP A 64 -5.41 12.11 -11.39
CA TRP A 64 -5.37 10.74 -11.92
C TRP A 64 -4.18 9.88 -11.40
N PRO A 65 -2.98 10.43 -11.14
CA PRO A 65 -1.88 9.63 -10.60
C PRO A 65 -2.17 9.06 -9.21
N LEU A 66 -2.99 9.75 -8.40
CA LEU A 66 -3.44 9.26 -7.10
C LEU A 66 -4.30 8.01 -7.25
N TRP A 67 -5.22 7.99 -8.22
CA TRP A 67 -6.08 6.83 -8.47
C TRP A 67 -5.31 5.64 -9.01
N VAL A 68 -4.29 5.88 -9.84
CA VAL A 68 -3.39 4.81 -10.31
C VAL A 68 -2.61 4.22 -9.14
N PHE A 69 -2.07 5.06 -8.24
CA PHE A 69 -1.42 4.58 -7.02
C PHE A 69 -2.38 3.82 -6.11
N ALA A 70 -3.59 4.35 -5.90
CA ALA A 70 -4.64 3.69 -5.12
C ALA A 70 -4.94 2.29 -5.67
N ALA A 71 -5.13 2.17 -6.99
CA ALA A 71 -5.38 0.89 -7.65
C ALA A 71 -4.19 -0.07 -7.50
N ALA A 72 -2.96 0.42 -7.72
CA ALA A 72 -1.73 -0.37 -7.60
C ALA A 72 -1.53 -0.94 -6.19
N VAL A 73 -2.03 -0.26 -5.15
CA VAL A 73 -1.98 -0.72 -3.75
C VAL A 73 -3.20 -1.57 -3.37
N ALA A 74 -4.39 -1.16 -3.78
CA ALA A 74 -5.65 -1.80 -3.37
C ALA A 74 -5.87 -3.15 -4.05
N ILE A 75 -5.53 -3.31 -5.34
CA ILE A 75 -5.73 -4.56 -6.07
C ILE A 75 -4.97 -5.72 -5.40
N PRO A 76 -3.64 -5.63 -5.13
CA PRO A 76 -2.94 -6.70 -4.42
C PRO A 76 -3.51 -7.00 -3.03
N ALA A 77 -3.93 -5.98 -2.29
CA ALA A 77 -4.52 -6.16 -0.96
C ALA A 77 -5.87 -6.90 -1.03
N ILE A 78 -6.74 -6.55 -1.99
CA ILE A 78 -8.02 -7.24 -2.23
C ILE A 78 -7.77 -8.69 -2.65
N VAL A 79 -6.84 -8.92 -3.57
CA VAL A 79 -6.46 -10.27 -4.01
C VAL A 79 -5.99 -11.11 -2.81
N GLN A 80 -5.19 -10.52 -1.90
CA GLN A 80 -4.70 -11.22 -0.73
C GLN A 80 -5.82 -11.53 0.27
N ILE A 81 -6.75 -10.61 0.50
CA ILE A 81 -7.94 -10.85 1.34
C ILE A 81 -8.83 -11.94 0.73
N ALA A 82 -9.07 -11.88 -0.59
CA ALA A 82 -9.86 -12.89 -1.29
C ALA A 82 -9.21 -14.27 -1.20
N TYR A 83 -7.88 -14.34 -1.41
CA TYR A 83 -7.10 -15.58 -1.25
C TYR A 83 -7.34 -16.20 0.12
N TRP A 84 -7.14 -15.44 1.20
CA TRP A 84 -7.32 -15.96 2.57
C TRP A 84 -8.77 -16.30 2.88
N THR A 85 -9.72 -15.50 2.40
CA THR A 85 -11.14 -15.77 2.57
C THR A 85 -11.52 -17.11 1.93
N VAL A 86 -11.07 -17.38 0.69
CA VAL A 86 -11.33 -18.66 0.01
C VAL A 86 -10.58 -19.80 0.70
N PHE A 87 -9.32 -19.58 1.07
CA PHE A 87 -8.48 -20.56 1.76
C PHE A 87 -9.11 -21.06 3.07
N PHE A 88 -9.73 -20.19 3.86
CA PHE A 88 -10.36 -20.58 5.13
C PHE A 88 -11.81 -21.03 4.99
N SER A 89 -12.50 -20.70 3.90
CA SER A 89 -13.92 -21.04 3.71
C SER A 89 -14.16 -22.36 2.97
N ASN A 90 -13.21 -22.84 2.17
CA ASN A 90 -13.36 -24.06 1.37
C ASN A 90 -12.11 -24.94 1.46
N LYS A 91 -12.25 -26.14 2.05
CA LYS A 91 -11.15 -27.08 2.27
C LYS A 91 -10.53 -27.60 0.98
N ASP A 92 -11.33 -27.88 -0.05
CA ASP A 92 -10.84 -28.39 -1.33
C ASP A 92 -10.09 -27.29 -2.09
N ALA A 93 -10.64 -26.07 -2.08
CA ALA A 93 -9.97 -24.91 -2.66
C ALA A 93 -8.69 -24.54 -1.91
N ALA A 94 -8.63 -24.73 -0.58
CA ALA A 94 -7.46 -24.46 0.24
C ALA A 94 -6.24 -25.29 -0.20
N ILE A 95 -6.46 -26.56 -0.56
CA ILE A 95 -5.39 -27.45 -1.05
C ILE A 95 -4.83 -26.92 -2.38
N LEU A 96 -5.71 -26.59 -3.33
CA LEU A 96 -5.30 -26.06 -4.63
C LEU A 96 -4.59 -24.70 -4.50
N LEU A 97 -5.10 -23.83 -3.63
CA LEU A 97 -4.49 -22.53 -3.34
C LEU A 97 -3.12 -22.69 -2.65
N ALA A 98 -2.96 -23.64 -1.74
CA ALA A 98 -1.67 -23.93 -1.10
C ALA A 98 -0.62 -24.38 -2.12
N ILE A 99 -0.99 -25.28 -3.04
CA ILE A 99 -0.12 -25.77 -4.12
C ILE A 99 0.22 -24.62 -5.08
N GLY A 100 -0.78 -23.87 -5.54
CA GLY A 100 -0.56 -22.73 -6.42
C GLY A 100 0.35 -21.69 -5.78
N ARG A 101 0.17 -21.44 -4.48
CA ARG A 101 1.02 -20.54 -3.70
C ARG A 101 2.46 -21.02 -3.66
N THR A 102 2.75 -22.28 -3.30
CA THR A 102 4.15 -22.76 -3.22
C THR A 102 4.83 -22.72 -4.58
N MET A 103 4.14 -23.09 -5.66
CA MET A 103 4.69 -23.06 -7.01
C MET A 103 5.02 -21.65 -7.53
N ILE A 104 4.26 -20.64 -7.10
CA ILE A 104 4.42 -19.25 -7.53
C ILE A 104 5.36 -18.49 -6.59
N LEU A 105 5.25 -18.64 -5.27
CA LEU A 105 6.08 -17.89 -4.31
C LEU A 105 7.55 -18.11 -4.55
N GLU A 106 7.98 -19.37 -4.60
CA GLU A 106 9.41 -19.70 -4.68
C GLU A 106 10.07 -19.06 -5.91
N LYS A 107 9.29 -18.85 -6.99
CA LYS A 107 9.76 -18.24 -8.23
C LYS A 107 9.63 -16.72 -8.24
N THR A 108 8.70 -16.15 -7.48
CA THR A 108 8.35 -14.73 -7.55
C THR A 108 8.85 -13.92 -6.35
N GLU A 109 9.12 -14.54 -5.20
CA GLU A 109 9.45 -13.87 -3.94
C GLU A 109 10.64 -12.92 -4.06
N ALA A 110 11.72 -13.35 -4.70
CA ALA A 110 12.90 -12.52 -4.92
C ALA A 110 12.62 -11.28 -5.80
N PHE A 111 11.57 -11.32 -6.61
CA PHE A 111 11.20 -10.24 -7.52
C PHE A 111 10.15 -9.30 -6.94
N LEU A 112 9.40 -9.71 -5.90
CA LEU A 112 8.33 -8.90 -5.28
C LEU A 112 8.84 -7.61 -4.64
N ILE A 113 10.12 -7.55 -4.29
CA ILE A 113 10.76 -6.34 -3.77
C ILE A 113 10.76 -5.19 -4.79
N TRP A 114 10.93 -5.46 -6.07
CA TRP A 114 11.00 -4.42 -7.10
C TRP A 114 9.69 -3.66 -7.31
N PRO A 115 8.52 -4.31 -7.52
CA PRO A 115 7.26 -3.60 -7.59
C PRO A 115 6.90 -2.92 -6.27
N ALA A 116 7.27 -3.50 -5.12
CA ALA A 116 7.12 -2.86 -3.81
C ALA A 116 7.88 -1.53 -3.74
N LEU A 117 9.16 -1.52 -4.12
CA LEU A 117 9.99 -0.32 -4.17
C LEU A 117 9.46 0.69 -5.18
N ALA A 118 9.00 0.25 -6.35
CA ALA A 118 8.40 1.12 -7.36
C ALA A 118 7.12 1.81 -6.85
N ILE A 119 6.25 1.07 -6.18
CA ILE A 119 5.04 1.61 -5.55
C ILE A 119 5.44 2.60 -4.43
N ALA A 120 6.39 2.25 -3.57
CA ALA A 120 6.85 3.13 -2.51
C ALA A 120 7.43 4.44 -3.06
N ALA A 121 8.30 4.36 -4.07
CA ALA A 121 8.88 5.53 -4.74
C ALA A 121 7.80 6.40 -5.40
N PHE A 122 6.81 5.77 -6.06
CA PHE A 122 5.68 6.49 -6.65
C PHE A 122 4.82 7.20 -5.59
N GLY A 123 4.56 6.54 -4.46
CA GLY A 123 3.87 7.13 -3.32
C GLY A 123 4.63 8.33 -2.74
N ILE A 124 5.94 8.20 -2.52
CA ILE A 124 6.81 9.29 -2.06
C ILE A 124 6.76 10.47 -3.04
N TRP A 125 6.80 10.21 -4.35
CA TRP A 125 6.68 11.25 -5.36
C TRP A 125 5.33 11.98 -5.32
N LEU A 126 4.21 11.25 -5.12
CA LEU A 126 2.89 11.88 -4.98
C LEU A 126 2.81 12.77 -3.74
N VAL A 127 3.35 12.28 -2.62
CA VAL A 127 3.38 13.03 -1.36
C VAL A 127 4.28 14.26 -1.48
N SER A 128 5.46 14.14 -2.08
CA SER A 128 6.37 15.27 -2.25
C SER A 128 5.73 16.37 -3.11
N ARG A 129 5.00 16.01 -4.17
CA ARG A 129 4.22 16.96 -4.96
C ARG A 129 3.12 17.67 -4.17
N ALA A 130 2.51 17.01 -3.19
CA ALA A 130 1.52 17.64 -2.31
C ALA A 130 2.14 18.65 -1.31
N LEU A 131 3.44 18.53 -1.05
CA LEU A 131 4.18 19.29 -0.03
C LEU A 131 5.03 20.44 -0.60
N VAL A 132 5.58 20.30 -1.81
CA VAL A 132 6.56 21.25 -2.39
C VAL A 132 5.91 22.49 -3.03
N HIS A 133 4.59 22.50 -3.24
CA HIS A 133 3.87 23.64 -3.83
C HIS A 133 3.33 24.63 -2.79
N ASP A 134 3.97 24.75 -1.62
CA ASP A 134 3.79 25.86 -0.67
C ASP A 134 4.97 26.84 -0.78
#